data_AF-A0A2V8G1Y1-F1
#
_entry.id   AF-A0A2V8G1Y1-F1
#
_cell.length_a   1.000
_cell.length_b   1.000
_cell.length_c   1.000
_cell.angle_alpha   90.00
_cell.angle_beta   90.00
_cell.angle_gamma   90.00
#
_symmetry.space_group_name_H-M   'P 1'
#
loop_
_entity.id
_entity.type
_entity.pdbx_description
1 polymer ?
#
loop_
_entity_poly.entity_id
_entity_poly.type
_entity_poly.pdbx_seq_one_letter_code
_entity_poly.pdbx_strand_id
1 'polypeptide(L)'
;PDVTDFFATLQSPITPLLPSFWAGETLFASLQGGRDALHIGALWTTALACTILVRAANERWFFAGFSKAQEARKARFTQLRGLDRLACALPISIVRRHLLIKDTKIFLRDVSQWSQLLLLLALVLVYLYNFRVLDLERIPYMSGVLKNVYAFVNLGMAGLVMSTVAVRFVFPAVSAEGGAFWIIRSAPIPLHDFLWSKFWTGLVPVLVLTEGLTIAANELLGIDPFLKVVAAAAVVFMGLALVGLATGLGARYPRFGADNANQIAGSFGGVAFMVLAVLFVLVTIALLGWPASNYVWHRMRGVPLTTTVRVVTAVCFLTAAAMSVATWLLSMRSGIRALEEMDATPA
;
A
#
# COMPACT_ATOMS: atom_id res chain seq x y z
N PRO A 1 10.29 0.87 42.89
CA PRO A 1 9.25 0.26 42.03
C PRO A 1 9.33 -1.26 42.18
N ASP A 2 8.51 -1.79 43.08
CA ASP A 2 8.57 -3.16 43.52
C ASP A 2 8.43 -4.13 42.35
N VAL A 3 9.30 -5.13 42.31
CA VAL A 3 9.25 -6.21 41.31
C VAL A 3 7.88 -6.90 41.31
N THR A 4 7.19 -6.88 42.45
CA THR A 4 5.81 -7.36 42.60
C THR A 4 4.79 -6.54 41.82
N ASP A 5 4.96 -5.20 41.69
CA ASP A 5 4.07 -4.37 40.86
C ASP A 5 4.28 -4.62 39.36
N PHE A 6 5.52 -4.92 38.95
CA PHE A 6 5.83 -5.33 37.57
C PHE A 6 5.23 -6.71 37.24
N PHE A 7 5.28 -7.66 38.18
CA PHE A 7 4.59 -8.94 38.02
C PHE A 7 3.07 -8.81 38.07
N ALA A 8 2.52 -7.88 38.87
CA ALA A 8 1.09 -7.57 38.89
C ALA A 8 0.62 -6.90 37.58
N THR A 9 1.49 -6.16 36.87
CA THR A 9 1.18 -5.63 35.53
C THR A 9 1.33 -6.68 34.41
N LEU A 10 2.14 -7.72 34.63
CA LEU A 10 2.25 -8.89 33.73
C LEU A 10 1.17 -9.95 33.99
N GLN A 11 0.44 -9.89 35.11
CA GLN A 11 -0.78 -10.66 35.30
C GLN A 11 -1.84 -10.14 34.33
N SER A 12 -1.92 -10.79 33.17
CA SER A 12 -3.00 -10.63 32.20
C SER A 12 -4.33 -10.57 32.97
N PRO A 13 -5.26 -9.65 32.63
CA PRO A 13 -6.56 -9.57 33.28
C PRO A 13 -7.19 -10.96 33.27
N ILE A 14 -7.24 -11.57 34.44
CA ILE A 14 -7.66 -12.95 34.65
C ILE A 14 -9.18 -12.88 34.62
N THR A 15 -9.79 -12.95 33.45
CA THR A 15 -11.24 -13.12 33.34
C THR A 15 -11.53 -14.61 33.52
N PRO A 16 -11.97 -15.06 34.72
CA PRO A 16 -12.08 -16.47 35.05
C PRO A 16 -13.19 -17.19 34.26
N LEU A 17 -13.94 -16.47 33.44
CA LEU A 17 -15.04 -16.95 32.62
C LEU A 17 -14.64 -17.23 31.17
N LEU A 18 -13.42 -16.89 30.75
CA LEU A 18 -12.99 -17.13 29.37
C LEU A 18 -12.48 -18.57 29.18
N PRO A 19 -12.86 -19.24 28.08
CA PRO A 19 -12.33 -20.56 27.74
C PRO A 19 -10.79 -20.61 27.64
N SER A 20 -10.16 -19.50 27.24
CA SER A 20 -8.70 -19.37 27.18
C SER A 20 -8.04 -19.51 28.56
N PHE A 21 -8.73 -19.08 29.62
CA PHE A 21 -8.24 -19.21 31.00
C PHE A 21 -8.34 -20.67 31.49
N TRP A 22 -9.48 -21.32 31.28
CA TRP A 22 -9.66 -22.73 31.63
C TRP A 22 -8.70 -23.66 30.87
N ALA A 23 -8.39 -23.35 29.61
CA ALA A 23 -7.38 -24.08 28.84
C ALA A 23 -5.97 -23.90 29.41
N GLY A 24 -5.63 -22.70 29.89
CA GLY A 24 -4.35 -22.44 30.56
C GLY A 24 -4.21 -23.21 31.87
N GLU A 25 -5.25 -23.16 32.72
CA GLU A 25 -5.22 -23.78 34.06
C GLU A 25 -5.17 -25.31 33.98
N THR A 26 -5.93 -25.92 33.05
CA THR A 26 -5.89 -27.37 32.83
C THR A 26 -4.53 -27.87 32.36
N LEU A 27 -3.85 -27.08 31.52
CA LEU A 27 -2.50 -27.39 31.04
C LEU A 27 -1.46 -27.25 32.16
N PHE A 28 -1.61 -26.22 33.01
CA PHE A 28 -0.74 -26.00 34.17
C PHE A 28 -0.92 -27.07 35.25
N ALA A 29 -2.16 -27.44 35.56
CA ALA A 29 -2.49 -28.53 36.48
C ALA A 29 -1.92 -29.87 36.01
N SER A 30 -2.00 -30.15 34.69
CA SER A 30 -1.43 -31.37 34.11
C SER A 30 0.10 -31.41 34.17
N LEU A 31 0.77 -30.26 34.07
CA LEU A 31 2.23 -30.14 34.21
C LEU A 31 2.70 -30.35 35.66
N GLN A 32 1.86 -30.01 36.64
CA GLN A 32 2.12 -30.25 38.06
C GLN A 32 1.73 -31.67 38.53
N GLY A 33 1.28 -32.54 37.61
CA GLY A 33 0.84 -33.90 37.93
C GLY A 33 -0.56 -34.01 38.54
N GLY A 34 -1.30 -32.90 38.64
CA GLY A 34 -2.69 -32.85 39.04
C GLY A 34 -3.65 -33.03 37.84
N ARG A 35 -4.93 -33.28 38.13
CA ARG A 35 -6.00 -33.31 37.11
C ARG A 35 -7.12 -32.36 37.51
N ASP A 36 -7.31 -31.32 36.72
CA ASP A 36 -8.40 -30.38 36.91
C ASP A 36 -9.63 -30.77 36.08
N ALA A 37 -10.43 -31.68 36.63
CA ALA A 37 -11.62 -32.20 35.95
C ALA A 37 -12.72 -31.14 35.74
N LEU A 38 -12.76 -30.09 36.56
CA LEU A 38 -13.78 -29.05 36.49
C LEU A 38 -13.57 -28.14 35.28
N HIS A 39 -12.34 -27.65 35.08
CA HIS A 39 -12.03 -26.79 33.94
C HIS A 39 -12.04 -27.57 32.61
N ILE A 40 -11.65 -28.85 32.63
CA ILE A 40 -11.80 -29.75 31.47
C ILE A 40 -13.29 -29.93 31.14
N GLY A 41 -14.13 -30.18 32.13
CA GLY A 41 -15.58 -30.30 31.95
C GLY A 41 -16.21 -29.02 31.42
N ALA A 42 -15.79 -27.86 31.93
CA ALA A 42 -16.25 -26.55 31.46
C ALA A 42 -15.87 -26.30 29.98
N LEU A 43 -14.66 -26.67 29.55
CA LEU A 43 -14.23 -26.57 28.15
C LEU A 43 -15.07 -27.45 27.21
N TRP A 44 -15.29 -28.72 27.58
CA TRP A 44 -16.06 -29.64 26.75
C TRP A 44 -17.54 -29.27 26.67
N THR A 45 -18.13 -28.84 27.78
CA THR A 45 -19.53 -28.41 27.83
C THR A 45 -19.76 -27.10 27.07
N THR A 46 -18.85 -26.13 27.17
CA THR A 46 -18.95 -24.89 26.38
C THR A 46 -18.70 -25.13 24.89
N ALA A 47 -17.77 -26.01 24.51
CA ALA A 47 -17.59 -26.42 23.12
C ALA A 47 -18.85 -27.09 22.55
N LEU A 48 -19.46 -28.01 23.31
CA LEU A 48 -20.70 -28.66 22.91
C LEU A 48 -21.85 -27.64 22.79
N ALA A 49 -22.00 -26.73 23.75
CA ALA A 49 -23.02 -25.68 23.70
C ALA A 49 -22.83 -24.78 22.46
N CYS A 50 -21.60 -24.34 22.17
CA CYS A 50 -21.29 -23.55 20.98
C CYS A 50 -21.60 -24.29 19.68
N THR A 51 -21.27 -25.58 19.55
CA THR A 51 -21.58 -26.35 18.35
C THR A 51 -23.08 -26.51 18.12
N ILE A 52 -23.86 -26.73 19.18
CA ILE A 52 -25.32 -26.80 19.09
C ILE A 52 -25.91 -25.44 18.69
N LEU A 53 -25.42 -24.35 19.29
CA LEU A 53 -25.85 -22.99 18.95
C LEU A 53 -25.53 -22.62 17.50
N VAL A 54 -24.32 -22.92 17.03
CA VAL A 54 -23.92 -22.67 15.63
C VAL A 54 -24.77 -23.50 14.68
N ARG A 55 -25.04 -24.78 15.00
CA ARG A 55 -25.92 -25.62 14.19
C ARG A 55 -27.34 -25.06 14.12
N ALA A 56 -27.92 -24.66 15.26
CA ALA A 56 -29.26 -24.07 15.30
C ALA A 56 -29.32 -22.74 14.53
N ALA A 57 -28.29 -21.90 14.64
CA ALA A 57 -28.17 -20.67 13.87
C ALA A 57 -28.02 -20.96 12.36
N ASN A 58 -27.25 -21.98 11.99
CA ASN A 58 -27.07 -22.40 10.61
C ASN A 58 -28.38 -22.92 10.01
N GLU A 59 -29.10 -23.82 10.69
CA GLU A 59 -30.39 -24.30 10.20
C GLU A 59 -31.41 -23.16 9.99
N ARG A 60 -31.37 -22.14 10.86
CA ARG A 60 -32.31 -20.99 10.77
C ARG A 60 -31.93 -19.96 9.72
N TRP A 61 -30.63 -19.69 9.51
CA TRP A 61 -30.18 -18.56 8.71
C TRP A 61 -29.36 -18.93 7.47
N PHE A 62 -28.91 -20.17 7.33
CA PHE A 62 -28.05 -20.58 6.22
C PHE A 62 -28.72 -20.37 4.87
N PHE A 63 -29.96 -20.84 4.69
CA PHE A 63 -30.65 -20.71 3.41
C PHE A 63 -30.93 -19.26 3.04
N ALA A 64 -31.42 -18.47 3.99
CA ALA A 64 -31.70 -17.04 3.78
C ALA A 64 -30.40 -16.23 3.57
N GLY A 65 -29.33 -16.56 4.28
CA GLY A 65 -28.01 -15.93 4.14
C GLY A 65 -27.34 -16.27 2.82
N PHE A 66 -27.35 -17.56 2.44
CA PHE A 66 -26.82 -18.05 1.18
C PHE A 66 -27.59 -17.46 -0.02
N SER A 67 -28.92 -17.47 0.03
CA SER A 67 -29.75 -16.86 -1.01
C SER A 67 -29.49 -15.35 -1.14
N LYS A 68 -29.41 -14.61 -0.04
CA LYS A 68 -29.09 -13.16 -0.07
C LYS A 68 -27.64 -12.86 -0.49
N ALA A 69 -26.71 -13.79 -0.31
CA ALA A 69 -25.33 -13.65 -0.77
C ALA A 69 -25.21 -13.92 -2.28
N GLN A 70 -26.03 -14.84 -2.82
CA GLN A 70 -26.07 -15.19 -4.24
C GLN A 70 -26.94 -14.24 -5.06
N GLU A 71 -28.04 -13.74 -4.48
CA GLU A 71 -28.79 -12.63 -5.06
C GLU A 71 -27.90 -11.40 -5.01
N ALA A 72 -27.30 -11.05 -6.15
CA ALA A 72 -26.66 -9.77 -6.33
C ALA A 72 -27.69 -8.68 -5.98
N ARG A 73 -27.65 -8.19 -4.74
CA ARG A 73 -28.49 -7.11 -4.24
C ARG A 73 -28.46 -6.05 -5.33
N LYS A 74 -29.61 -5.76 -5.98
CA LYS A 74 -29.74 -4.64 -6.91
C LYS A 74 -29.39 -3.39 -6.12
N ALA A 75 -28.10 -3.07 -6.10
CA ALA A 75 -27.54 -2.14 -5.15
C ALA A 75 -28.01 -0.76 -5.58
N ARG A 76 -28.97 -0.18 -4.86
CA ARG A 76 -29.46 1.20 -5.04
C ARG A 76 -28.36 2.27 -4.94
N PHE A 77 -27.12 1.88 -4.63
CA PHE A 77 -25.90 2.68 -4.81
C PHE A 77 -25.49 2.90 -6.28
N THR A 78 -26.28 2.43 -7.26
CA THR A 78 -25.94 2.42 -8.70
C THR A 78 -25.85 3.80 -9.37
N GLN A 79 -26.03 4.90 -8.66
CA GLN A 79 -25.97 6.22 -9.25
C GLN A 79 -24.95 7.09 -8.52
N LEU A 80 -23.68 6.70 -8.60
CA LEU A 80 -22.52 7.58 -8.40
C LEU A 80 -22.49 8.66 -9.51
N ARG A 81 -23.57 9.44 -9.66
CA ARG A 81 -23.70 10.54 -10.63
C ARG A 81 -22.59 11.58 -10.47
N GLY A 82 -22.06 11.74 -9.25
CA GLY A 82 -20.90 12.59 -8.99
C GLY A 82 -19.62 12.10 -9.67
N LEU A 83 -19.42 10.78 -9.72
CA LEU A 83 -18.25 10.15 -10.33
C LEU A 83 -18.36 10.20 -11.87
N ASP A 84 -19.57 9.99 -12.41
CA ASP A 84 -19.84 10.19 -13.84
C ASP A 84 -19.66 11.67 -14.26
N ARG A 85 -20.02 12.64 -13.39
CA ARG A 85 -19.80 14.08 -13.62
C ARG A 85 -18.33 14.48 -13.54
N LEU A 86 -17.58 14.03 -12.53
CA LEU A 86 -16.14 14.25 -12.41
C LEU A 86 -15.38 13.66 -13.60
N ALA A 87 -15.80 12.48 -14.06
CA ALA A 87 -15.24 11.87 -15.25
C ALA A 87 -15.58 12.65 -16.54
N CYS A 88 -16.72 13.37 -16.58
CA CYS A 88 -17.10 14.25 -17.69
C CYS A 88 -16.21 15.49 -17.80
N ALA A 89 -15.64 15.94 -16.68
CA ALA A 89 -14.75 17.09 -16.63
C ALA A 89 -13.31 16.75 -17.06
N LEU A 90 -12.95 15.46 -17.16
CA LEU A 90 -11.62 15.03 -17.58
C LEU A 90 -11.52 14.98 -19.11
N PRO A 91 -10.53 15.65 -19.74
CA PRO A 91 -10.32 15.65 -21.19
C PRO A 91 -9.64 14.34 -21.65
N ILE A 92 -10.33 13.22 -21.47
CA ILE A 92 -9.82 11.87 -21.76
C ILE A 92 -10.71 11.21 -22.82
N SER A 93 -10.17 10.30 -23.64
CA SER A 93 -10.98 9.58 -24.63
C SER A 93 -12.14 8.83 -23.95
N ILE A 94 -13.28 8.77 -24.64
CA ILE A 94 -14.53 8.17 -24.14
C ILE A 94 -14.29 6.74 -23.61
N VAL A 95 -13.49 5.95 -24.33
CA VAL A 95 -13.13 4.58 -23.97
C VAL A 95 -12.37 4.52 -22.64
N ARG A 96 -11.28 5.28 -22.51
CA ARG A 96 -10.48 5.35 -21.27
C ARG A 96 -11.35 5.80 -20.11
N ARG A 97 -12.19 6.82 -20.30
CA ARG A 97 -13.10 7.31 -19.27
C ARG A 97 -14.04 6.21 -18.74
N HIS A 98 -14.65 5.41 -19.62
CA HIS A 98 -15.53 4.33 -19.19
C HIS A 98 -14.79 3.21 -18.46
N LEU A 99 -13.56 2.89 -18.87
CA LEU A 99 -12.69 1.96 -18.16
C LEU A 99 -12.31 2.48 -16.76
N LEU A 100 -11.92 3.75 -16.63
CA LEU A 100 -11.64 4.39 -15.33
C LEU A 100 -12.84 4.33 -14.38
N ILE A 101 -14.04 4.65 -14.88
CA ILE A 101 -15.29 4.61 -14.09
C ILE A 101 -15.60 3.18 -13.65
N LYS A 102 -15.44 2.20 -14.55
CA LYS A 102 -15.61 0.78 -14.24
C LYS A 102 -14.69 0.37 -13.10
N ASP A 103 -13.39 0.61 -13.24
CA ASP A 103 -12.38 0.20 -12.26
C ASP A 103 -12.61 0.86 -10.89
N THR A 104 -12.97 2.15 -10.88
CA THR A 104 -13.28 2.87 -9.62
C THR A 104 -14.51 2.28 -8.94
N LYS A 105 -15.55 1.92 -9.71
CA LYS A 105 -16.77 1.29 -9.18
C LYS A 105 -16.49 -0.12 -8.65
N ILE A 106 -15.63 -0.90 -9.33
CA ILE A 106 -15.22 -2.23 -8.89
C ILE A 106 -14.43 -2.12 -7.59
N PHE A 107 -13.45 -1.22 -7.54
CA PHE A 107 -12.67 -0.95 -6.33
C PHE A 107 -13.62 -0.64 -5.17
N LEU A 108 -14.50 0.37 -5.30
CA LEU A 108 -15.49 0.77 -4.25
C LEU A 108 -16.44 -0.36 -3.81
N ARG A 109 -16.65 -1.37 -4.65
CA ARG A 109 -17.50 -2.52 -4.34
C ARG A 109 -16.73 -3.63 -3.61
N ASP A 110 -15.41 -3.71 -3.76
CA ASP A 110 -14.58 -4.71 -3.10
C ASP A 110 -14.16 -4.24 -1.70
N VAL A 111 -14.88 -4.74 -0.69
CA VAL A 111 -14.63 -4.43 0.72
C VAL A 111 -13.25 -4.90 1.19
N SER A 112 -12.71 -5.97 0.60
CA SER A 112 -11.39 -6.50 0.95
C SER A 112 -10.29 -5.52 0.57
N GLN A 113 -10.40 -4.90 -0.62
CA GLN A 113 -9.38 -3.98 -1.13
C GLN A 113 -9.38 -2.65 -0.35
N TRP A 114 -10.55 -2.05 -0.10
CA TRP A 114 -10.60 -0.79 0.67
C TRP A 114 -10.26 -0.96 2.14
N SER A 115 -10.62 -2.09 2.77
CA SER A 115 -10.26 -2.33 4.17
C SER A 115 -8.75 -2.48 4.36
N GLN A 116 -8.05 -3.13 3.41
CA GLN A 116 -6.59 -3.20 3.40
C GLN A 116 -5.93 -1.82 3.23
N LEU A 117 -6.48 -0.97 2.36
CA LEU A 117 -5.99 0.39 2.18
C LEU A 117 -6.15 1.21 3.47
N LEU A 118 -7.29 1.08 4.16
CA LEU A 118 -7.54 1.76 5.42
C LEU A 118 -6.59 1.29 6.53
N LEU A 119 -6.35 -0.02 6.62
CA LEU A 119 -5.40 -0.58 7.59
C LEU A 119 -3.98 -0.09 7.33
N LEU A 120 -3.56 -0.04 6.06
CA LEU A 120 -2.26 0.50 5.68
C LEU A 120 -2.16 2.00 6.02
N LEU A 121 -3.20 2.78 5.74
CA LEU A 121 -3.27 4.19 6.11
C LEU A 121 -3.17 4.38 7.63
N ALA A 122 -3.86 3.55 8.41
CA ALA A 122 -3.78 3.58 9.87
C ALA A 122 -2.36 3.32 10.38
N LEU A 123 -1.66 2.32 9.82
CA LEU A 123 -0.27 2.03 10.18
C LEU A 123 0.66 3.21 9.89
N VAL A 124 0.46 3.86 8.74
CA VAL A 124 1.20 5.05 8.33
C VAL A 124 0.91 6.25 9.24
N LEU A 125 -0.35 6.44 9.68
CA LEU A 125 -0.70 7.49 10.62
C LEU A 125 -0.08 7.25 12.01
N VAL A 126 -0.04 5.99 12.46
CA VAL A 126 0.66 5.60 13.70
C VAL A 126 2.15 5.91 13.58
N TYR A 127 2.76 5.65 12.42
CA TYR A 127 4.13 6.05 12.12
C TYR A 127 4.30 7.57 12.26
N LEU A 128 3.47 8.39 11.61
CA LEU A 128 3.57 9.85 11.74
C LEU A 128 3.38 10.33 13.18
N TYR A 129 2.47 9.71 13.92
CA TYR A 129 2.26 10.01 15.33
C TYR A 129 3.49 9.69 16.16
N ASN A 130 4.17 8.57 15.90
CA ASN A 130 5.40 8.20 16.57
C ASN A 130 6.49 9.28 16.36
N PHE A 131 6.59 9.86 15.16
CA PHE A 131 7.49 10.98 14.89
C PHE A 131 7.14 12.23 15.68
N ARG A 132 5.85 12.55 15.83
CA ARG A 132 5.41 13.71 16.63
C ARG A 132 5.72 13.54 18.12
N VAL A 133 5.62 12.32 18.63
CA VAL A 133 5.95 12.00 20.03
C VAL A 133 7.47 12.00 20.26
N LEU A 134 8.25 11.72 19.21
CA LEU A 134 9.69 11.86 19.25
C LEU A 134 10.06 13.36 19.25
N ASP A 135 10.24 13.90 20.45
CA ASP A 135 10.47 15.32 20.74
C ASP A 135 11.85 15.80 20.20
N LEU A 136 11.97 15.90 18.87
CA LEU A 136 13.20 16.23 18.12
C LEU A 136 13.73 17.64 18.45
N GLU A 137 12.91 18.48 19.08
CA GLU A 137 13.29 19.82 19.56
C GLU A 137 14.17 19.76 20.82
N ARG A 138 14.18 18.66 21.58
CA ARG A 138 14.98 18.52 22.80
C ARG A 138 16.49 18.28 22.57
N ILE A 139 16.96 18.16 21.33
CA ILE A 139 18.37 17.88 21.01
C ILE A 139 19.01 19.09 20.31
N PRO A 140 19.61 20.04 21.05
CA PRO A 140 20.00 21.36 20.52
C PRO A 140 21.29 21.33 19.67
N TYR A 141 22.14 20.32 19.81
CA TYR A 141 23.53 20.37 19.33
C TYR A 141 23.83 19.68 17.98
N MET A 142 22.83 19.08 17.30
CA MET A 142 23.00 18.44 15.97
C MET A 142 21.84 18.69 15.00
N SER A 143 21.07 19.76 15.22
CA SER A 143 19.72 19.91 14.65
C SER A 143 19.64 19.81 13.13
N GLY A 144 20.60 20.32 12.35
CA GLY A 144 20.45 20.31 10.89
C GLY A 144 20.96 19.05 10.17
N VAL A 145 22.04 18.40 10.62
CA VAL A 145 22.52 17.15 9.98
C VAL A 145 21.53 16.03 10.28
N LEU A 146 21.08 15.94 11.53
CA LEU A 146 20.12 14.94 11.96
C LEU A 146 18.76 15.13 11.25
N LYS A 147 18.23 16.35 11.17
CA LYS A 147 17.00 16.65 10.40
C LYS A 147 17.14 16.27 8.92
N ASN A 148 18.33 16.44 8.33
CA ASN A 148 18.56 16.08 6.93
C ASN A 148 18.58 14.56 6.72
N VAL A 149 19.27 13.82 7.59
CA VAL A 149 19.24 12.35 7.58
C VAL A 149 17.80 11.85 7.72
N TYR A 150 17.02 12.43 8.65
CA TYR A 150 15.61 12.11 8.80
C TYR A 150 14.77 12.42 7.57
N ALA A 151 15.02 13.54 6.87
CA ALA A 151 14.32 13.90 5.64
C ALA A 151 14.52 12.83 4.55
N PHE A 152 15.74 12.32 4.37
CA PHE A 152 16.01 11.25 3.39
C PHE A 152 15.45 9.90 3.81
N VAL A 153 15.53 9.58 5.09
CA VAL A 153 14.94 8.36 5.64
C VAL A 153 13.42 8.39 5.45
N ASN A 154 12.78 9.54 5.67
CA ASN A 154 11.35 9.73 5.43
C ASN A 154 11.01 9.61 3.93
N LEU A 155 11.81 10.22 3.05
CA LEU A 155 11.65 10.07 1.60
C LEU A 155 11.77 8.59 1.16
N GLY A 156 12.72 7.86 1.73
CA GLY A 156 12.88 6.44 1.46
C GLY A 156 11.71 5.60 1.98
N MET A 157 11.23 5.89 3.19
CA MET A 157 10.02 5.25 3.72
C MET A 157 8.78 5.56 2.87
N ALA A 158 8.62 6.80 2.41
CA ALA A 158 7.56 7.16 1.47
C ALA A 158 7.64 6.33 0.18
N GLY A 159 8.84 6.17 -0.39
CA GLY A 159 9.07 5.30 -1.55
C GLY A 159 8.75 3.82 -1.29
N LEU A 160 9.07 3.29 -0.10
CA LEU A 160 8.76 1.91 0.29
C LEU A 160 7.27 1.69 0.57
N VAL A 161 6.60 2.67 1.19
CA VAL A 161 5.14 2.65 1.36
C VAL A 161 4.48 2.67 -0.02
N MET A 162 4.92 3.56 -0.90
CA MET A 162 4.43 3.66 -2.27
C MET A 162 4.60 2.36 -3.05
N SER A 163 5.75 1.69 -2.97
CA SER A 163 5.97 0.39 -3.61
C SER A 163 5.06 -0.70 -3.02
N THR A 164 4.85 -0.70 -1.71
CA THR A 164 3.97 -1.65 -1.02
C THR A 164 2.50 -1.45 -1.42
N VAL A 165 2.06 -0.21 -1.58
CA VAL A 165 0.72 0.09 -2.11
C VAL A 165 0.63 -0.34 -3.57
N ALA A 166 1.65 -0.02 -4.38
CA ALA A 166 1.66 -0.33 -5.80
C ALA A 166 1.62 -1.85 -6.07
N VAL A 167 2.36 -2.68 -5.32
CA VAL A 167 2.31 -4.14 -5.49
C VAL A 167 0.96 -4.74 -5.09
N ARG A 168 0.24 -4.11 -4.16
CA ARG A 168 -1.04 -4.64 -3.66
C ARG A 168 -2.23 -4.24 -4.51
N PHE A 169 -2.22 -3.03 -5.06
CA PHE A 169 -3.38 -2.47 -5.76
C PHE A 169 -3.15 -2.27 -7.25
N VAL A 170 -1.94 -1.87 -7.65
CA VAL A 170 -1.64 -1.52 -9.05
C VAL A 170 -1.14 -2.73 -9.83
N PHE A 171 -0.22 -3.50 -9.26
CA PHE A 171 0.33 -4.70 -9.90
C PHE A 171 -0.74 -5.75 -10.25
N PRO A 172 -1.65 -6.16 -9.35
CA PRO A 172 -2.68 -7.12 -9.69
C PRO A 172 -3.80 -6.52 -10.55
N ALA A 173 -3.84 -5.20 -10.79
CA ALA A 173 -4.95 -4.56 -11.48
C ALA A 173 -5.21 -5.17 -12.86
N VAL A 174 -4.16 -5.50 -13.63
CA VAL A 174 -4.31 -6.16 -14.94
C VAL A 174 -4.84 -7.57 -14.80
N SER A 175 -4.29 -8.33 -13.85
CA SER A 175 -4.67 -9.72 -13.57
C SER A 175 -6.08 -9.85 -12.98
N ALA A 176 -6.54 -8.82 -12.26
CA ALA A 176 -7.86 -8.76 -11.63
C ALA A 176 -9.04 -8.70 -12.63
N GLU A 177 -8.77 -8.48 -13.93
CA GLU A 177 -9.80 -8.67 -14.97
C GLU A 177 -10.23 -10.14 -15.10
N GLY A 178 -9.34 -11.08 -14.72
CA GLY A 178 -9.59 -12.51 -14.78
C GLY A 178 -10.14 -12.96 -16.13
N GLY A 179 -11.20 -13.78 -16.10
CA GLY A 179 -11.88 -14.28 -17.30
C GLY A 179 -12.58 -13.21 -18.14
N ALA A 180 -12.85 -12.02 -17.60
CA ALA A 180 -13.45 -10.92 -18.37
C ALA A 180 -12.46 -10.25 -19.34
N PHE A 181 -11.17 -10.59 -19.25
CA PHE A 181 -10.15 -10.08 -20.16
C PHE A 181 -10.44 -10.43 -21.64
N TRP A 182 -11.12 -11.55 -21.91
CA TRP A 182 -11.52 -11.92 -23.28
C TRP A 182 -12.48 -10.90 -23.94
N ILE A 183 -13.30 -10.20 -23.14
CA ILE A 183 -14.18 -9.13 -23.65
C ILE A 183 -13.35 -7.94 -24.12
N ILE A 184 -12.26 -7.63 -23.42
CA ILE A 184 -11.36 -6.53 -23.77
C ILE A 184 -10.58 -6.88 -25.04
N ARG A 185 -10.16 -8.14 -25.18
CA ARG A 185 -9.47 -8.67 -26.37
C ARG A 185 -10.35 -8.66 -27.63
N SER A 186 -11.64 -8.96 -27.49
CA SER A 186 -12.60 -8.96 -28.60
C SER A 186 -13.17 -7.58 -28.92
N ALA A 187 -12.99 -6.60 -28.03
CA ALA A 187 -13.41 -5.22 -28.28
C ALA A 187 -12.41 -4.49 -29.18
N PRO A 188 -12.87 -3.54 -30.04
CA PRO A 188 -11.99 -2.70 -30.87
C PRO A 188 -11.32 -1.59 -30.03
N ILE A 189 -10.64 -1.97 -28.95
CA ILE A 189 -9.97 -1.06 -28.01
C ILE A 189 -8.47 -1.38 -28.06
N PRO A 190 -7.59 -0.40 -28.38
CA PRO A 190 -6.17 -0.64 -28.36
C PRO A 190 -5.70 -0.96 -26.94
N LEU A 191 -4.92 -2.03 -26.77
CA LEU A 191 -4.38 -2.48 -25.47
C LEU A 191 -3.53 -1.40 -24.79
N HIS A 192 -2.93 -0.50 -25.59
CA HIS A 192 -2.33 0.74 -25.12
C HIS A 192 -3.27 1.56 -24.23
N ASP A 193 -4.48 1.87 -24.70
CA ASP A 193 -5.44 2.71 -23.97
C ASP A 193 -5.95 2.02 -22.72
N PHE A 194 -6.08 0.70 -22.78
CA PHE A 194 -6.43 -0.13 -21.62
C PHE A 194 -5.36 -0.03 -20.51
N LEU A 195 -4.07 -0.24 -20.84
CA LEU A 195 -3.02 -0.19 -19.83
C LEU A 195 -2.83 1.23 -19.28
N TRP A 196 -2.94 2.25 -20.12
CA TRP A 196 -2.90 3.64 -19.67
C TRP A 196 -4.06 4.01 -18.76
N SER A 197 -5.26 3.48 -19.01
CA SER A 197 -6.38 3.64 -18.07
C SER A 197 -6.02 3.08 -16.69
N LYS A 198 -5.42 1.90 -16.62
CA LYS A 198 -4.98 1.28 -15.35
C LYS A 198 -3.86 2.02 -14.65
N PHE A 199 -2.94 2.57 -15.44
CA PHE A 199 -1.90 3.43 -14.90
C PHE A 199 -2.51 4.65 -14.20
N TRP A 200 -3.45 5.35 -14.83
CA TRP A 200 -4.08 6.53 -14.22
C TRP A 200 -4.99 6.20 -13.04
N THR A 201 -5.73 5.08 -13.06
CA THR A 201 -6.51 4.64 -11.89
C THR A 201 -5.63 4.31 -10.69
N GLY A 202 -4.46 3.71 -10.93
CA GLY A 202 -3.50 3.39 -9.87
C GLY A 202 -2.70 4.61 -9.39
N LEU A 203 -2.28 5.47 -10.32
CA LEU A 203 -1.41 6.61 -10.04
C LEU A 203 -2.07 7.62 -9.11
N VAL A 204 -3.32 8.00 -9.39
CA VAL A 204 -3.97 9.10 -8.67
C VAL A 204 -4.14 8.79 -7.17
N PRO A 205 -4.72 7.64 -6.74
CA PRO A 205 -4.85 7.33 -5.33
C PRO A 205 -3.50 7.16 -4.63
N VAL A 206 -2.53 6.50 -5.28
CA VAL A 206 -1.20 6.26 -4.73
C VAL A 206 -0.44 7.57 -4.53
N LEU A 207 -0.43 8.45 -5.53
CA LEU A 207 0.18 9.77 -5.41
C LEU A 207 -0.48 10.61 -4.33
N VAL A 208 -1.81 10.70 -4.30
CA VAL A 208 -2.51 11.49 -3.27
C VAL A 208 -2.16 11.00 -1.87
N LEU A 209 -2.13 9.67 -1.66
CA LEU A 209 -1.77 9.08 -0.38
C LEU A 209 -0.32 9.39 0.01
N THR A 210 0.65 9.11 -0.87
CA THR A 210 2.07 9.28 -0.52
C THR A 210 2.52 10.74 -0.49
N GLU A 211 1.98 11.58 -1.36
CA GLU A 211 2.25 13.03 -1.35
C GLU A 211 1.70 13.67 -0.07
N GLY A 212 0.45 13.36 0.28
CA GLY A 212 -0.17 13.85 1.51
C GLY A 212 0.60 13.39 2.76
N LEU A 213 1.04 12.13 2.77
CA LEU A 213 1.90 11.60 3.83
C LEU A 213 3.23 12.35 3.93
N THR A 214 3.88 12.60 2.79
CA THR A 214 5.20 13.22 2.74
C THR A 214 5.15 14.68 3.16
N ILE A 215 4.13 15.42 2.70
CA ILE A 215 3.91 16.82 3.11
C ILE A 215 3.64 16.87 4.61
N ALA A 216 2.72 16.05 5.13
CA ALA A 216 2.41 16.01 6.56
C ALA A 216 3.64 15.67 7.41
N ALA A 217 4.43 14.68 7.01
CA ALA A 217 5.68 14.33 7.67
C ALA A 217 6.68 15.49 7.66
N ASN A 218 6.90 16.11 6.50
CA ASN A 218 7.90 17.17 6.36
C ASN A 218 7.50 18.46 7.11
N GLU A 219 6.20 18.74 7.23
CA GLU A 219 5.68 19.81 8.08
C GLU A 219 5.93 19.52 9.57
N LEU A 220 5.62 18.30 10.03
CA LEU A 220 5.85 17.89 11.42
C LEU A 220 7.34 17.93 11.81
N LEU A 221 8.25 17.65 10.87
CA LEU A 221 9.71 17.70 11.12
C LEU A 221 10.32 19.12 11.07
N GLY A 222 9.58 20.14 10.62
CA GLY A 222 10.11 21.52 10.52
C GLY A 222 11.34 21.63 9.62
N ILE A 223 11.32 20.94 8.47
CA ILE A 223 12.40 20.90 7.48
C ILE A 223 12.46 22.23 6.70
N ASP A 224 13.63 22.58 6.17
CA ASP A 224 13.80 23.76 5.31
C ASP A 224 12.84 23.75 4.09
N PRO A 225 12.22 24.89 3.72
CA PRO A 225 11.27 24.97 2.61
C PRO A 225 11.79 24.44 1.28
N PHE A 226 13.09 24.60 0.99
CA PHE A 226 13.68 24.09 -0.25
C PHE A 226 13.62 22.56 -0.31
N LEU A 227 13.98 21.88 0.79
CA LEU A 227 13.96 20.42 0.88
C LEU A 227 12.52 19.87 0.83
N LYS A 228 11.54 20.60 1.35
CA LYS A 228 10.12 20.23 1.23
C LYS A 228 9.68 20.15 -0.24
N VAL A 229 10.02 21.16 -1.03
CA VAL A 229 9.68 21.19 -2.47
C VAL A 229 10.42 20.10 -3.24
N VAL A 230 11.70 19.87 -2.94
CA VAL A 230 12.48 18.80 -3.58
C VAL A 230 11.90 17.42 -3.24
N ALA A 231 11.54 17.18 -1.98
CA ALA A 231 10.93 15.92 -1.55
C ALA A 231 9.56 15.69 -2.20
N ALA A 232 8.69 16.71 -2.24
CA ALA A 232 7.40 16.67 -2.94
C ALA A 232 7.57 16.34 -4.42
N ALA A 233 8.46 17.05 -5.12
CA ALA A 233 8.76 16.78 -6.52
C ALA A 233 9.32 15.35 -6.72
N ALA A 234 10.22 14.90 -5.83
CA ALA A 234 10.76 13.55 -5.89
C ALA A 234 9.68 12.47 -5.73
N VAL A 235 8.71 12.66 -4.82
CA VAL A 235 7.58 11.73 -4.63
C VAL A 235 6.71 11.64 -5.88
N VAL A 236 6.45 12.76 -6.56
CA VAL A 236 5.71 12.75 -7.84
C VAL A 236 6.44 11.90 -8.90
N PHE A 237 7.74 12.11 -9.08
CA PHE A 237 8.54 11.34 -10.04
C PHE A 237 8.67 9.86 -9.65
N MET A 238 8.89 9.57 -8.36
CA MET A 238 8.88 8.21 -7.84
C MET A 238 7.53 7.53 -8.06
N GLY A 239 6.43 8.25 -7.90
CA GLY A 239 5.08 7.75 -8.18
C GLY A 239 4.89 7.33 -9.63
N LEU A 240 5.29 8.18 -10.58
CA LEU A 240 5.26 7.82 -12.01
C LEU A 240 6.08 6.55 -12.29
N ALA A 241 7.28 6.47 -11.73
CA ALA A 241 8.19 5.34 -11.94
C ALA A 241 7.69 4.04 -11.29
N LEU A 242 7.30 4.07 -10.01
CA LEU A 242 6.89 2.90 -9.25
C LEU A 242 5.51 2.38 -9.68
N VAL A 243 4.56 3.27 -9.92
CA VAL A 243 3.25 2.87 -10.47
C VAL A 243 3.42 2.35 -11.89
N GLY A 244 4.27 2.99 -12.69
CA GLY A 244 4.62 2.52 -14.04
C GLY A 244 5.22 1.13 -14.04
N LEU A 245 6.19 0.88 -13.15
CA LEU A 245 6.79 -0.43 -12.90
C LEU A 245 5.75 -1.47 -12.49
N ALA A 246 4.87 -1.13 -11.56
CA ALA A 246 3.83 -2.05 -11.09
C ALA A 246 2.86 -2.41 -12.21
N THR A 247 2.38 -1.43 -12.98
CA THR A 247 1.49 -1.67 -14.12
C THR A 247 2.17 -2.44 -15.24
N GLY A 248 3.42 -2.11 -15.57
CA GLY A 248 4.14 -2.73 -16.68
C GLY A 248 4.53 -4.17 -16.38
N LEU A 249 5.08 -4.45 -15.18
CA LEU A 249 5.38 -5.83 -14.77
C LEU A 249 4.10 -6.63 -14.52
N GLY A 250 3.04 -6.01 -14.00
CA GLY A 250 1.72 -6.64 -13.83
C GLY A 250 1.07 -7.04 -15.16
N ALA A 251 1.32 -6.27 -16.22
CA ALA A 251 0.92 -6.60 -17.58
C ALA A 251 1.82 -7.65 -18.26
N ARG A 252 3.11 -7.69 -17.91
CA ARG A 252 4.07 -8.67 -18.45
C ARG A 252 3.90 -10.07 -17.86
N TYR A 253 3.49 -10.16 -16.60
CA TYR A 253 3.27 -11.43 -15.91
C TYR A 253 1.83 -11.56 -15.40
N PRO A 254 0.82 -11.51 -16.30
CA PRO A 254 -0.56 -11.56 -15.89
C PRO A 254 -0.95 -12.96 -15.40
N ARG A 255 -1.67 -13.03 -14.28
CA ARG A 255 -2.23 -14.26 -13.72
C ARG A 255 -3.74 -14.12 -13.57
N PHE A 256 -4.46 -14.39 -14.65
CA PHE A 256 -5.93 -14.26 -14.71
C PHE A 256 -6.70 -15.34 -13.93
N GLY A 257 -6.04 -16.45 -13.56
CA GLY A 257 -6.67 -17.56 -12.83
C GLY A 257 -6.51 -17.52 -11.30
N ALA A 258 -6.04 -16.41 -10.73
CA ALA A 258 -5.83 -16.30 -9.29
C ALA A 258 -7.08 -15.70 -8.59
N ASP A 259 -7.57 -16.38 -7.56
CA ASP A 259 -8.80 -16.00 -6.85
C ASP A 259 -8.67 -14.70 -6.04
N ASN A 260 -7.45 -14.33 -5.64
CA ASN A 260 -7.20 -13.20 -4.74
C ASN A 260 -6.05 -12.31 -5.23
N ALA A 261 -6.28 -10.99 -5.21
CA ALA A 261 -5.26 -9.98 -5.51
C ALA A 261 -3.98 -10.13 -4.66
N ASN A 262 -4.12 -10.57 -3.40
CA ASN A 262 -3.00 -10.83 -2.50
C ASN A 262 -2.10 -11.98 -2.98
N GLN A 263 -2.67 -13.01 -3.62
CA GLN A 263 -1.88 -14.13 -4.17
C GLN A 263 -1.12 -13.68 -5.43
N ILE A 264 -1.71 -12.79 -6.22
CA ILE A 264 -1.05 -12.19 -7.38
C ILE A 264 0.13 -11.32 -6.94
N ALA A 265 -0.04 -10.52 -5.88
CA ALA A 265 1.04 -9.70 -5.31
C ALA A 265 2.21 -10.56 -4.78
N GLY A 266 1.95 -11.77 -4.28
CA GLY A 266 2.96 -12.74 -3.84
C GLY A 266 3.58 -13.59 -4.96
N SER A 267 3.22 -13.34 -6.23
CA SER A 267 3.76 -14.07 -7.37
C SER A 267 5.20 -13.68 -7.72
N PHE A 268 5.85 -14.47 -8.59
CA PHE A 268 7.18 -14.16 -9.11
C PHE A 268 7.28 -12.73 -9.68
N GLY A 269 6.27 -12.27 -10.42
CA GLY A 269 6.25 -10.91 -10.97
C GLY A 269 6.14 -9.84 -9.89
N GLY A 270 5.40 -10.11 -8.81
CA GLY A 270 5.29 -9.21 -7.66
C GLY A 270 6.60 -9.11 -6.87
N VAL A 271 7.30 -10.24 -6.67
CA VAL A 271 8.64 -10.24 -6.05
C VAL A 271 9.65 -9.50 -6.92
N ALA A 272 9.66 -9.72 -8.24
CA ALA A 272 10.53 -9.00 -9.16
C ALA A 272 10.26 -7.48 -9.13
N PHE A 273 8.98 -7.08 -9.09
CA PHE A 273 8.60 -5.68 -8.88
C PHE A 273 9.18 -5.14 -7.57
N MET A 274 9.03 -5.85 -6.44
CA MET A 274 9.52 -5.38 -5.14
C MET A 274 11.03 -5.16 -5.14
N VAL A 275 11.80 -6.09 -5.72
CA VAL A 275 13.27 -5.94 -5.83
C VAL A 275 13.64 -4.72 -6.66
N LEU A 276 13.02 -4.55 -7.83
CA LEU A 276 13.27 -3.39 -8.70
C LEU A 276 12.83 -2.08 -8.06
N ALA A 277 11.70 -2.07 -7.36
CA ALA A 277 11.18 -0.91 -6.65
C ALA A 277 12.12 -0.47 -5.52
N VAL A 278 12.59 -1.42 -4.69
CA VAL A 278 13.57 -1.13 -3.63
C VAL A 278 14.87 -0.61 -4.22
N LEU A 279 15.40 -1.24 -5.27
CA LEU A 279 16.60 -0.78 -5.94
C LEU A 279 16.43 0.64 -6.50
N PHE A 280 15.31 0.90 -7.17
CA PHE A 280 14.99 2.22 -7.70
C PHE A 280 14.91 3.29 -6.59
N VAL A 281 14.25 2.98 -5.47
CA VAL A 281 14.15 3.87 -4.31
C VAL A 281 15.55 4.16 -3.74
N LEU A 282 16.39 3.13 -3.54
CA LEU A 282 17.76 3.31 -3.03
C LEU A 282 18.62 4.19 -3.94
N VAL A 283 18.58 3.94 -5.26
CA VAL A 283 19.31 4.74 -6.24
C VAL A 283 18.81 6.18 -6.22
N THR A 284 17.49 6.39 -6.19
CA THR A 284 16.89 7.73 -6.15
C THR A 284 17.28 8.48 -4.88
N ILE A 285 17.29 7.82 -3.72
CA ILE A 285 17.78 8.40 -2.46
C ILE A 285 19.26 8.73 -2.56
N ALA A 286 20.10 7.88 -3.14
CA ALA A 286 21.54 8.16 -3.27
C ALA A 286 21.79 9.40 -4.17
N LEU A 287 21.06 9.51 -5.27
CA LEU A 287 21.14 10.66 -6.20
C LEU A 287 20.62 11.96 -5.57
N LEU A 288 19.57 11.92 -4.76
CA LEU A 288 19.03 13.10 -4.07
C LEU A 288 19.82 13.44 -2.78
N GLY A 289 20.33 12.41 -2.11
CA GLY A 289 21.02 12.45 -0.82
C GLY A 289 22.29 13.28 -0.84
N TRP A 290 23.14 12.99 -1.82
CA TRP A 290 24.42 13.68 -1.99
C TRP A 290 24.29 15.21 -2.18
N PRO A 291 23.50 15.72 -3.14
CA PRO A 291 23.39 17.16 -3.36
C PRO A 291 22.69 17.88 -2.22
N ALA A 292 21.64 17.29 -1.63
CA ALA A 292 20.94 17.92 -0.53
C ALA A 292 21.76 17.93 0.78
N SER A 293 22.63 16.94 1.01
CA SER A 293 23.63 16.98 2.09
C SER A 293 24.62 18.14 1.92
N ASN A 294 25.18 18.30 0.71
CA ASN A 294 26.09 19.41 0.40
C ASN A 294 25.41 20.78 0.52
N TYR A 295 24.17 20.92 0.05
CA TYR A 295 23.40 22.17 0.17
C TYR A 295 23.25 22.62 1.62
N VAL A 296 22.88 21.71 2.53
CA VAL A 296 22.71 22.01 3.95
C VAL A 296 24.06 22.35 4.60
N TRP A 297 25.13 21.62 4.25
CA TRP A 297 26.47 21.85 4.77
C TRP A 297 27.01 23.24 4.41
N HIS A 298 26.78 23.70 3.18
CA HIS A 298 27.13 25.06 2.74
C HIS A 298 26.31 26.14 3.45
N ARG A 299 25.00 25.89 3.66
CA ARG A 299 24.11 26.82 4.36
C ARG A 299 24.44 26.97 5.85
N MET A 300 24.83 25.88 6.53
CA MET A 300 25.29 25.93 7.93
C MET A 300 26.58 26.73 8.10
N ARG A 301 27.48 26.68 7.11
CA ARG A 301 28.76 27.39 7.15
C ARG A 301 28.69 28.83 6.65
N GLY A 302 27.53 29.28 6.15
CA GLY A 302 27.35 30.62 5.59
C GLY A 302 28.18 30.88 4.32
N VAL A 303 28.67 29.84 3.66
CA VAL A 303 29.53 29.97 2.46
C VAL A 303 28.63 29.96 1.22
N PRO A 304 28.77 30.92 0.28
CA PRO A 304 28.01 30.90 -0.96
C PRO A 304 28.29 29.62 -1.74
N LEU A 305 27.25 29.05 -2.36
CA LEU A 305 27.37 27.85 -3.18
C LEU A 305 28.32 28.12 -4.36
N THR A 306 29.43 27.40 -4.43
CA THR A 306 30.31 27.39 -5.60
C THR A 306 29.50 26.99 -6.84
N THR A 307 29.73 27.67 -7.98
CA THR A 307 29.03 27.39 -9.26
C THR A 307 29.06 25.89 -9.61
N THR A 308 30.18 25.21 -9.33
CA THR A 308 30.34 23.76 -9.52
C THR A 308 29.34 22.93 -8.70
N VAL A 309 29.11 23.25 -7.42
CA VAL A 309 28.17 22.52 -6.55
C VAL A 309 26.73 22.70 -7.03
N ARG A 310 26.39 23.91 -7.51
CA ARG A 310 25.07 24.20 -8.08
C ARG A 310 24.83 23.40 -9.37
N VAL A 311 25.83 23.32 -10.25
CA VAL A 311 25.75 22.52 -11.48
C VAL A 311 25.62 21.03 -11.16
N VAL A 312 26.45 20.50 -10.26
CA VAL A 312 26.38 19.08 -9.85
C VAL A 312 25.03 18.75 -9.22
N THR A 313 24.49 19.64 -8.39
CA THR A 313 23.15 19.48 -7.80
C THR A 313 22.05 19.43 -8.86
N ALA A 314 22.08 20.35 -9.83
CA ALA A 314 21.13 20.35 -10.93
C ALA A 314 21.25 19.07 -11.79
N VAL A 315 22.47 18.61 -12.07
CA VAL A 315 22.72 17.37 -12.80
C VAL A 315 22.14 16.17 -12.03
N CYS A 316 22.38 16.06 -10.72
CA CYS A 316 21.84 14.96 -9.91
C CYS A 316 20.30 14.94 -9.87
N PHE A 317 19.65 16.10 -9.80
CA PHE A 317 18.19 16.17 -9.85
C PHE A 317 17.64 15.85 -11.23
N LEU A 318 18.30 16.33 -12.29
CA LEU A 318 17.94 16.00 -13.68
C LEU A 318 18.12 14.51 -13.96
N THR A 319 19.19 13.88 -13.48
CA THR A 319 19.41 12.44 -13.67
C THR A 319 18.39 11.62 -12.88
N ALA A 320 18.03 12.02 -11.66
CA ALA A 320 16.97 11.35 -10.90
C ALA A 320 15.60 11.45 -11.58
N ALA A 321 15.25 12.63 -12.10
CA ALA A 321 14.01 12.84 -12.85
C ALA A 321 14.03 12.05 -14.18
N ALA A 322 15.12 12.11 -14.93
CA ALA A 322 15.30 11.36 -16.18
C ALA A 322 15.21 9.85 -15.95
N MET A 323 15.84 9.34 -14.89
CA MET A 323 15.76 7.93 -14.50
C MET A 323 14.31 7.53 -14.17
N SER A 324 13.58 8.37 -13.42
CA SER A 324 12.17 8.12 -13.09
C SER A 324 11.29 8.06 -14.33
N VAL A 325 11.46 9.01 -15.25
CA VAL A 325 10.72 9.06 -16.52
C VAL A 325 11.11 7.89 -17.43
N ALA A 326 12.40 7.55 -17.51
CA ALA A 326 12.87 6.41 -18.29
C ALA A 326 12.28 5.09 -17.75
N THR A 327 12.34 4.86 -16.44
CA THR A 327 11.76 3.69 -15.78
C THR A 327 10.25 3.60 -16.05
N TRP A 328 9.52 4.72 -15.94
CA TRP A 328 8.10 4.76 -16.26
C TRP A 328 7.81 4.39 -17.73
N LEU A 329 8.47 5.05 -18.69
CA LEU A 329 8.22 4.85 -20.11
C LEU A 329 8.64 3.45 -20.58
N LEU A 330 9.80 2.96 -20.14
CA LEU A 330 10.29 1.62 -20.48
C LEU A 330 9.39 0.53 -19.90
N SER A 331 8.88 0.73 -18.68
CA SER A 331 7.98 -0.25 -18.07
C SER A 331 6.61 -0.26 -18.76
N MET A 332 6.05 0.90 -19.08
CA MET A 332 4.78 0.96 -19.82
C MET A 332 4.92 0.35 -21.22
N ARG A 333 6.00 0.67 -21.96
CA ARG A 333 6.25 0.09 -23.28
C ARG A 333 6.44 -1.42 -23.22
N SER A 334 7.15 -1.94 -22.22
CA SER A 334 7.33 -3.39 -22.07
C SER A 334 6.03 -4.09 -21.69
N GLY A 335 5.19 -3.47 -20.85
CA GLY A 335 3.86 -4.00 -20.52
C GLY A 335 2.92 -4.04 -21.73
N ILE A 336 2.90 -2.99 -22.56
CA ILE A 336 2.07 -2.94 -23.78
C ILE A 336 2.50 -4.02 -24.78
N ARG A 337 3.81 -4.13 -25.06
CA ARG A 337 4.34 -5.16 -25.98
C ARG A 337 4.00 -6.57 -25.51
N ALA A 338 4.13 -6.84 -24.22
CA ALA A 338 3.79 -8.15 -23.67
C ALA A 338 2.30 -8.48 -23.87
N LEU A 339 1.40 -7.51 -23.70
CA LEU A 339 -0.03 -7.70 -23.96
C LEU A 339 -0.33 -7.90 -25.46
N GLU A 340 0.35 -7.18 -26.35
CA GLU A 340 0.22 -7.33 -27.81
C GLU A 340 0.72 -8.71 -28.29
N GLU A 341 1.84 -9.21 -27.75
CA GLU A 341 2.36 -10.55 -28.05
C GLU A 341 1.39 -11.67 -27.61
N MET A 342 0.73 -11.48 -26.47
CA MET A 342 -0.33 -12.38 -25.98
C MET A 342 -1.58 -12.33 -26.87
N ASP A 343 -1.85 -11.21 -27.53
CA ASP A 343 -2.97 -11.10 -28.48
C ASP A 343 -2.65 -11.76 -29.82
N ALA A 344 -1.39 -11.68 -30.27
CA ALA A 344 -0.93 -12.33 -31.50
C ALA A 344 -0.87 -13.87 -31.41
N THR A 345 -0.79 -14.42 -30.20
CA THR A 345 -0.82 -15.87 -29.95
C THR A 345 -2.20 -16.27 -29.42
N PRO A 346 -3.10 -16.83 -30.26
CA PRO A 346 -4.29 -17.49 -29.74
C PRO A 346 -3.85 -18.77 -29.03
N ALA A 347 -4.07 -18.83 -27.72
CA ALA A 347 -3.97 -20.06 -26.95
C ALA A 347 -5.20 -20.93 -27.18
#